data_AF-A0A7K0DPB7-F1
#
_entry.id   AF-A0A7K0DPB7-F1
#
_cell.length_a   1.000
_cell.length_b   1.000
_cell.length_c   1.000
_cell.angle_alpha   90.00
_cell.angle_beta   90.00
_cell.angle_gamma   90.00
#
_symmetry.space_group_name_H-M   'P 1'
#
loop_
_entity.id
_entity.type
_entity.pdbx_description
1 polymer ?
#
loop_
_entity_poly.entity_id
_entity_poly.type
_entity_poly.pdbx_seq_one_letter_code
_entity_poly.pdbx_strand_id
1 'polypeptide(L)' 'MTSVRSTPLADTALAFADVRAAEKAAHLVRNALAAKTVAVHAQDAAECVELLAMLGLDLSELK' A
#
# COMPACT_ATOMS: atom_id res chain seq x y z
N MET A 1 28.02 -2.82 -31.97
CA MET A 1 27.41 -1.76 -31.14
C MET A 1 25.91 -1.96 -31.17
N THR A 2 25.33 -2.55 -30.13
CA THR A 2 23.89 -2.82 -30.03
C THR A 2 23.20 -1.54 -29.60
N SER A 3 22.57 -0.85 -30.55
CA SER A 3 21.69 0.29 -30.27
C SER A 3 20.47 -0.24 -29.53
N VAL A 4 20.43 0.02 -28.22
CA VAL A 4 19.23 -0.14 -27.40
C VAL A 4 18.23 0.89 -27.91
N ARG A 5 17.32 0.46 -28.79
CA ARG A 5 16.14 1.24 -29.15
C ARG A 5 15.22 1.22 -27.94
N SER A 6 15.42 2.13 -27.00
CA SER A 6 14.41 2.47 -26.01
C SER A 6 13.23 3.08 -26.76
N THR A 7 12.19 2.28 -26.96
CA THR A 7 10.93 2.76 -27.52
C THR A 7 10.26 3.63 -26.45
N PRO A 8 9.84 4.88 -26.75
CA PRO A 8 9.25 5.80 -25.76
C PRO A 8 7.99 5.24 -25.07
N LEU A 9 7.31 4.26 -25.69
CA LEU A 9 6.21 3.52 -25.08
C LEU A 9 6.64 2.63 -23.89
N ALA A 10 7.86 2.07 -23.94
CA ALA A 10 8.42 1.27 -22.86
C ALA A 10 8.84 2.15 -21.67
N ASP A 11 9.45 3.31 -21.93
CA ASP A 11 9.84 4.26 -20.89
C ASP A 11 8.63 4.83 -20.14
N THR A 12 7.55 5.14 -20.85
CA THR A 12 6.29 5.59 -20.24
C THR A 12 5.64 4.48 -19.41
N ALA A 13 5.58 3.25 -19.90
CA ALA A 13 5.04 2.12 -19.14
C ALA A 13 5.82 1.86 -17.85
N LEU A 14 7.15 1.97 -17.88
CA LEU A 14 8.01 1.85 -16.69
C LEU A 14 7.74 2.98 -15.70
N ALA A 15 7.67 4.24 -16.16
CA ALA A 15 7.35 5.37 -15.29
C ALA A 15 5.98 5.21 -14.60
N PHE A 16 4.96 4.70 -15.30
CA PHE A 16 3.67 4.38 -14.68
C PHE A 16 3.77 3.24 -13.67
N ALA A 17 4.60 2.23 -13.92
CA ALA A 17 4.83 1.15 -12.97
C ALA A 17 5.49 1.68 -11.68
N ASP A 18 6.48 2.55 -11.80
CA ASP A 18 7.16 3.18 -10.66
C ASP A 18 6.21 4.03 -9.84
N VAL A 19 5.38 4.85 -10.49
CA VAL A 19 4.37 5.68 -9.81
C VAL A 19 3.34 4.81 -9.08
N ARG A 20 2.88 3.71 -9.67
CA ARG A 20 1.96 2.76 -9.00
C ARG A 20 2.63 2.06 -7.82
N ALA A 21 3.90 1.68 -7.95
CA ALA A 21 4.64 1.06 -6.86
C ALA A 21 4.80 2.04 -5.68
N ALA A 22 5.13 3.30 -5.97
CA ALA A 22 5.23 4.35 -4.97
C ALA A 22 3.87 4.64 -4.30
N GLU A 23 2.80 4.70 -5.07
CA GLU A 23 1.43 4.88 -4.56
C GLU A 23 1.02 3.72 -3.63
N LYS A 24 1.26 2.47 -4.07
CA LYS A 24 1.00 1.28 -3.26
C LYS A 24 1.82 1.30 -1.96
N ALA A 25 3.09 1.67 -2.02
CA ALA A 25 3.93 1.78 -0.82
C ALA A 25 3.40 2.85 0.15
N ALA A 26 3.01 4.02 -0.36
CA ALA A 26 2.42 5.07 0.45
C ALA A 26 1.06 4.64 1.06
N HIS A 27 0.26 3.89 0.31
CA HIS A 27 -0.99 3.30 0.79
C HIS A 27 -0.75 2.32 1.94
N LEU A 28 0.21 1.40 1.81
CA LEU A 28 0.58 0.47 2.88
C LEU A 28 1.03 1.20 4.17
N VAL A 29 1.84 2.25 4.03
CA VAL A 29 2.27 3.07 5.18
C VAL A 29 1.07 3.72 5.87
N ARG A 30 0.13 4.29 5.11
CA ARG A 30 -1.10 4.90 5.66
C ARG A 30 -1.98 3.87 6.36
N ASN A 31 -2.16 2.71 5.74
CA ASN A 31 -2.91 1.60 6.33
C ASN A 31 -2.28 1.15 7.66
N ALA A 32 -0.95 1.03 7.70
CA ALA A 32 -0.24 0.66 8.92
C ALA A 32 -0.43 1.69 10.04
N LEU A 33 -0.42 2.99 9.71
CA LEU A 33 -0.69 4.05 10.68
C LEU A 33 -2.15 4.01 11.17
N ALA A 34 -3.11 3.87 10.27
CA ALA A 34 -4.51 3.77 10.61
C ALA A 34 -4.77 2.57 11.55
N ALA A 35 -4.19 1.41 11.24
CA ALA A 35 -4.34 0.24 12.08
C ALA A 35 -3.73 0.43 13.49
N LYS A 36 -2.57 1.09 13.58
CA LYS A 36 -1.99 1.48 14.88
C LYS A 36 -2.90 2.42 15.67
N THR A 37 -3.51 3.40 15.00
CA THR A 37 -4.46 4.31 15.64
C THR A 37 -5.68 3.55 16.17
N VAL A 38 -6.24 2.63 15.39
CA VAL A 38 -7.35 1.78 15.83
C VAL A 38 -6.95 0.96 17.06
N ALA A 39 -5.77 0.32 17.04
CA ALA A 39 -5.30 -0.48 18.16
C ALA A 39 -5.10 0.33 19.46
N VAL A 40 -4.76 1.62 19.37
CA VAL A 40 -4.64 2.50 20.54
C VAL A 40 -6.00 2.88 21.14
N HIS A 41 -7.06 2.91 20.32
CA HIS A 41 -8.38 3.36 20.73
C HIS A 41 -9.38 2.23 20.99
N ALA A 42 -9.09 1.01 20.53
CA ALA A 42 -9.88 -0.17 20.83
C ALA A 42 -9.77 -0.56 22.31
N GLN A 43 -10.87 -1.02 22.89
CA GLN A 43 -10.99 -1.47 24.28
C GLN A 43 -10.40 -2.88 24.44
N ASP A 44 -10.52 -3.71 23.41
CA ASP A 44 -9.94 -5.05 23.37
C ASP A 44 -9.52 -5.47 21.95
N ALA A 45 -8.94 -6.67 21.85
CA ALA A 45 -8.45 -7.22 20.60
C ALA A 45 -9.57 -7.61 19.62
N ALA A 46 -10.77 -7.97 20.11
CA ALA A 46 -11.89 -8.34 19.26
C ALA A 46 -12.49 -7.09 18.58
N GLU A 47 -12.73 -6.04 19.37
CA GLU A 47 -13.18 -4.74 18.87
C GLU A 47 -12.17 -4.15 17.87
N CYS A 48 -10.86 -4.26 18.16
CA CYS A 48 -9.83 -3.82 17.23
C CYS A 48 -9.96 -4.51 15.86
N VAL A 49 -10.14 -5.85 15.84
CA VAL A 49 -10.31 -6.61 14.60
C VAL A 49 -11.57 -6.18 13.84
N GLU A 50 -12.70 -5.97 14.53
CA GLU A 50 -13.93 -5.50 13.91
C GLU A 50 -13.79 -4.09 13.31
N LEU A 51 -13.16 -3.17 14.04
CA LEU A 51 -12.89 -1.81 13.57
C LEU A 51 -11.98 -1.80 12.34
N LEU A 52 -10.94 -2.61 12.33
CA LEU A 52 -10.05 -2.77 11.17
C LEU A 52 -10.79 -3.33 9.95
N ALA A 53 -11.64 -4.34 10.15
CA ALA A 53 -12.44 -4.93 9.08
C ALA A 53 -13.43 -3.90 8.47
N MET A 54 -14.07 -3.07 9.30
CA MET A 54 -14.94 -1.99 8.82
C MET A 54 -14.21 -0.93 7.98
N LEU A 55 -12.93 -0.71 8.27
CA LEU A 55 -12.06 0.19 7.51
C LEU A 55 -11.44 -0.45 6.26
N GLY A 56 -11.70 -1.75 6.02
CA GLY A 56 -11.08 -2.50 4.94
C GLY A 56 -9.57 -2.72 5.14
N LEU A 57 -9.10 -2.65 6.39
CA LEU A 57 -7.70 -2.87 6.74
C LEU A 57 -7.51 -4.34 7.12
N ASP A 58 -6.98 -5.13 6.18
CA ASP A 58 -6.60 -6.50 6.49
C ASP A 58 -5.23 -6.51 7.19
N LEU A 59 -5.17 -7.12 8.38
CA LEU A 59 -3.94 -7.35 9.12
C LEU A 59 -2.91 -8.16 8.30
N SER A 60 -3.38 -8.96 7.35
CA SER A 60 -2.54 -9.77 6.46
C SER A 60 -1.73 -8.94 5.47
N GLU A 61 -2.19 -7.73 5.15
CA GLU A 61 -1.51 -6.77 4.27
C GLU A 61 -0.54 -5.86 5.03
N LEU A 62 -0.60 -5.87 6.37
CA LEU A 62 0.19 -5.02 7.25
C LEU A 62 1.57 -5.60 7.65
N LYS A 63 2.01 -6.67 6.98
CA LYS A 63 3.24 -7.43 7.30
C LYS A 63 4.52 -6.64 7.15
#